data_AF-A0A453IT83-F1
#
_entry.id   AF-A0A453IT83-F1
#
_cell.length_a   1.000
_cell.length_b   1.000
_cell.length_c   1.000
_cell.angle_alpha   90.00
_cell.angle_beta   90.00
_cell.angle_gamma   90.00
#
_symmetry.space_group_name_H-M   'P 1'
#
loop_
_entity.id
_entity.type
_entity.pdbx_description
1 polymer ?
#
loop_
_entity_poly.entity_id
_entity_poly.type
_entity_poly.pdbx_seq_one_letter_code
_entity_poly.pdbx_strand_id
1 'polypeptide(L)'
;TRPPGAAMAPKAEKKPAAKKPAEEEPATEKAEKAPAGKKPKAEKRLPAGKKTASKEGGGEKRGRKKGKKSVETYKIYIFKVLKQVHPDIGISSKAMSIMNSFINDIFEKLAGEAAKLARYNKKPTITSREIQTSVRLVLPGELAKHAVSEGTKAVTKFTSS
;
A
#
# COMPACT_ATOMS: atom_id res chain seq x y z
N THR A 1 47.62 2.40 -38.60
CA THR A 1 48.81 2.07 -37.79
C THR A 1 48.61 2.60 -36.38
N ARG A 2 48.54 1.69 -35.41
CA ARG A 2 48.26 1.96 -33.98
C ARG A 2 49.57 2.30 -33.26
N PRO A 3 49.62 3.29 -32.35
CA PRO A 3 50.57 3.26 -31.25
C PRO A 3 49.91 2.59 -30.02
N PRO A 4 50.61 1.69 -29.31
CA PRO A 4 50.13 1.09 -28.06
C PRO A 4 50.69 1.84 -26.84
N GLY A 5 49.96 1.77 -25.72
CA GLY A 5 50.57 1.77 -24.39
C GLY A 5 50.45 3.06 -23.58
N ALA A 6 49.44 3.10 -22.72
CA ALA A 6 49.55 3.66 -21.38
C ALA A 6 48.49 2.99 -20.49
N ALA A 7 48.82 1.80 -19.99
CA ALA A 7 48.16 1.25 -18.82
C ALA A 7 48.73 1.96 -17.60
N MET A 8 47.88 2.64 -16.83
CA MET A 8 48.24 3.12 -15.49
C MET A 8 47.16 2.67 -14.51
N ALA A 9 47.64 1.93 -13.51
CA ALA A 9 46.91 1.18 -12.50
C ALA A 9 46.01 2.05 -11.59
N PRO A 10 45.00 1.44 -10.93
CA PRO A 10 44.09 2.14 -10.03
C PRO A 10 44.77 2.44 -8.69
N LYS A 11 44.70 3.68 -8.22
CA LYS A 11 45.03 4.02 -6.83
C LYS A 11 43.85 3.64 -5.93
N ALA A 12 44.04 2.55 -5.21
CA ALA A 12 43.37 2.26 -3.94
C ALA A 12 43.95 3.13 -2.81
N GLU A 13 43.27 3.09 -1.66
CA GLU A 13 43.54 3.78 -0.37
C GLU A 13 42.96 5.20 -0.29
N LYS A 14 42.16 5.59 0.71
CA LYS A 14 42.19 5.19 2.12
C LYS A 14 40.85 5.48 2.80
N LYS A 15 40.33 4.47 3.49
CA LYS A 15 39.26 4.51 4.49
C LYS A 15 39.91 4.83 5.85
N PRO A 16 39.30 5.68 6.69
CA PRO A 16 39.35 5.50 8.14
C PRO A 16 37.94 5.13 8.61
N ALA A 17 37.72 3.91 9.08
CA ALA A 17 37.93 3.52 10.48
C ALA A 17 36.81 4.06 11.38
N ALA A 18 35.98 3.11 11.81
CA ALA A 18 34.87 3.27 12.73
C ALA A 18 35.34 3.74 14.11
N LYS A 19 34.47 4.50 14.79
CA LYS A 19 34.35 4.52 16.25
C LYS A 19 32.86 4.50 16.62
N LYS A 20 32.38 3.33 17.03
CA LYS A 20 31.38 3.19 18.11
C LYS A 20 32.13 3.34 19.44
N PRO A 21 31.46 3.81 20.50
CA PRO A 21 31.35 2.94 21.68
C PRO A 21 29.94 2.89 22.29
N ALA A 22 29.61 1.71 22.87
CA ALA A 22 28.78 1.43 24.06
C ALA A 22 27.34 2.02 24.10
N GLU A 23 26.24 1.27 24.14
CA GLU A 23 25.82 0.16 25.03
C GLU A 23 25.86 0.54 26.52
N GLU A 24 24.71 1.00 27.03
CA GLU A 24 24.35 0.97 28.45
C GLU A 24 22.81 0.98 28.62
N GLU A 25 22.23 -0.21 28.83
CA GLU A 25 21.09 -0.51 29.69
C GLU A 25 21.51 -1.79 30.48
N PRO A 26 20.92 -2.21 31.63
CA PRO A 26 19.68 -1.76 32.30
C PRO A 26 19.76 -1.67 33.85
N ALA A 27 18.75 -1.08 34.51
CA ALA A 27 18.39 -1.36 35.91
C ALA A 27 16.92 -0.94 36.13
N THR A 28 15.95 -1.87 36.05
CA THR A 28 15.31 -2.57 37.19
C THR A 28 14.85 -1.67 38.35
N GLU A 29 13.54 -1.44 38.43
CA GLU A 29 12.84 -1.37 39.71
C GLU A 29 11.62 -2.29 39.66
N LYS A 30 11.47 -3.08 40.72
CA LYS A 30 10.53 -4.20 40.91
C LYS A 30 9.68 -3.89 42.15
N ALA A 31 8.48 -4.47 42.16
CA ALA A 31 7.58 -4.71 43.30
C ALA A 31 6.84 -3.47 43.83
N GLU A 32 5.56 -3.50 44.21
CA GLU A 32 4.70 -4.49 44.87
C GLU A 32 3.23 -4.11 44.50
N LYS A 33 2.15 -4.91 44.46
CA LYS A 33 1.68 -6.00 45.32
C LYS A 33 0.39 -6.58 44.68
N ALA A 34 0.14 -7.87 44.90
CA ALA A 34 -0.92 -8.69 44.28
C ALA A 34 -2.25 -8.72 45.12
N PRO A 35 -3.14 -9.74 45.03
CA PRO A 35 -4.43 -9.68 44.32
C PRO A 35 -5.66 -10.05 45.19
N ALA A 36 -6.88 -9.76 44.72
CA ALA A 36 -8.14 -10.40 45.15
C ALA A 36 -9.21 -10.09 44.08
N GLY A 37 -10.01 -10.99 43.51
CA GLY A 37 -10.52 -12.27 43.98
C GLY A 37 -12.05 -12.20 44.00
N LYS A 38 -12.72 -13.13 43.29
CA LYS A 38 -14.14 -13.55 43.38
C LYS A 38 -15.13 -13.05 42.30
N LYS A 39 -15.37 -13.93 41.31
CA LYS A 39 -16.71 -14.24 40.76
C LYS A 39 -17.39 -15.27 41.68
N PRO A 40 -18.74 -15.33 41.67
CA PRO A 40 -19.38 -16.61 41.37
C PRO A 40 -20.55 -16.53 40.37
N LYS A 41 -20.70 -17.63 39.65
CA LYS A 41 -21.83 -18.04 38.78
C LYS A 41 -22.98 -18.58 39.64
N ALA A 42 -24.21 -18.24 39.30
CA ALA A 42 -25.47 -18.99 39.52
C ALA A 42 -26.57 -18.19 38.78
N GLU A 43 -27.62 -18.69 38.13
CA GLU A 43 -28.10 -20.03 37.87
C GLU A 43 -29.12 -19.94 36.73
N LYS A 44 -29.40 -21.09 36.16
CA LYS A 44 -30.27 -21.45 35.04
C LYS A 44 -31.77 -21.25 35.38
N ARG A 45 -32.61 -20.83 34.41
CA ARG A 45 -33.93 -21.43 34.03
C ARG A 45 -34.89 -20.46 33.30
N LEU A 46 -35.22 -20.77 32.05
CA LEU A 46 -36.55 -20.59 31.42
C LEU A 46 -37.28 -21.96 31.51
N PRO A 47 -38.59 -22.17 31.18
CA PRO A 47 -39.52 -21.36 30.37
C PRO A 47 -41.03 -21.39 30.84
N ALA A 48 -41.94 -20.97 29.95
CA ALA A 48 -43.43 -21.03 29.95
C ALA A 48 -44.14 -19.78 30.51
N GLY A 49 -45.11 -19.12 29.86
CA GLY A 49 -45.81 -19.34 28.60
C GLY A 49 -47.31 -19.03 28.77
N LYS A 50 -47.86 -17.97 28.18
CA LYS A 50 -49.26 -17.92 27.70
C LYS A 50 -49.53 -16.73 26.78
N LYS A 51 -50.35 -17.01 25.75
CA LYS A 51 -50.69 -16.24 24.55
C LYS A 51 -51.83 -15.23 24.78
N THR A 52 -52.12 -14.49 23.69
CA THR A 52 -53.32 -13.68 23.29
C THR A 52 -53.12 -12.16 23.45
N ALA A 53 -53.51 -11.26 22.54
CA ALA A 53 -54.03 -11.31 21.17
C ALA A 53 -53.83 -9.92 20.50
N SER A 54 -53.76 -9.93 19.17
CA SER A 54 -54.20 -8.91 18.18
C SER A 54 -54.15 -7.40 18.50
N LYS A 55 -53.42 -6.62 17.69
CA LYS A 55 -54.00 -5.55 16.82
C LYS A 55 -52.97 -4.96 15.84
N GLU A 56 -53.46 -4.66 14.63
CA GLU A 56 -52.89 -3.81 13.59
C GLU A 56 -52.07 -2.60 14.06
N GLY A 57 -51.07 -2.26 13.25
CA GLY A 57 -50.65 -0.87 13.11
C GLY A 57 -49.18 -0.69 12.75
N GLY A 58 -48.94 0.04 11.65
CA GLY A 58 -47.73 0.84 11.52
C GLY A 58 -46.62 0.20 10.73
N GLY A 59 -46.48 0.65 9.48
CA GLY A 59 -45.31 0.39 8.69
C GLY A 59 -44.03 1.02 9.23
N GLU A 60 -43.00 0.73 8.45
CA GLU A 60 -41.76 1.47 8.32
C GLU A 60 -40.54 1.01 9.14
N LYS A 61 -39.46 0.84 8.37
CA LYS A 61 -38.06 0.71 8.76
C LYS A 61 -37.65 -0.64 9.33
N ARG A 62 -37.81 -1.68 8.49
CA ARG A 62 -36.70 -2.63 8.28
C ARG A 62 -35.48 -1.79 7.93
N GLY A 63 -34.62 -1.56 8.92
CA GLY A 63 -33.35 -0.89 8.79
C GLY A 63 -32.50 -1.62 7.76
N ARG A 64 -32.72 -1.28 6.49
CA ARG A 64 -31.85 -1.61 5.38
C ARG A 64 -30.55 -0.92 5.73
N LYS A 65 -29.65 -1.64 6.41
CA LYS A 65 -28.23 -1.28 6.52
C LYS A 65 -27.84 -0.93 5.10
N LYS A 66 -27.78 0.37 4.84
CA LYS A 66 -27.40 0.95 3.57
C LYS A 66 -26.03 0.33 3.34
N GLY A 67 -25.95 -0.66 2.45
CA GLY A 67 -24.71 -1.38 2.20
C GLY A 67 -23.66 -0.31 2.00
N LYS A 68 -22.61 -0.31 2.84
CA LYS A 68 -21.51 0.63 2.66
C LYS A 68 -21.12 0.48 1.20
N LYS A 69 -21.32 1.54 0.39
CA LYS A 69 -20.80 1.58 -0.97
C LYS A 69 -19.32 1.27 -0.80
N SER A 70 -18.91 0.07 -1.21
CA SER A 70 -17.52 -0.32 -1.09
C SER A 70 -16.78 0.61 -2.01
N VAL A 71 -16.08 1.58 -1.44
CA VAL A 71 -15.15 2.40 -2.23
C VAL A 71 -14.05 1.43 -2.61
N GLU A 72 -14.00 1.07 -3.88
CA GLU A 72 -12.91 0.32 -4.46
C GLU A 72 -11.64 1.14 -4.24
N THR A 73 -10.76 0.63 -3.38
CA THR A 73 -9.52 1.29 -2.98
C THR A 73 -8.35 0.36 -3.24
N TYR A 74 -7.17 0.94 -3.44
CA TYR A 74 -5.96 0.18 -3.73
C TYR A 74 -5.37 -0.54 -2.50
N LYS A 75 -6.09 -0.56 -1.36
CA LYS A 75 -5.60 -1.04 -0.06
C LYS A 75 -5.09 -2.48 -0.10
N ILE A 76 -5.83 -3.37 -0.75
CA ILE A 76 -5.45 -4.79 -0.86
C ILE A 76 -4.14 -4.94 -1.65
N TYR A 77 -3.98 -4.19 -2.74
CA TYR A 77 -2.80 -4.26 -3.60
C TYR A 77 -1.57 -3.67 -2.95
N ILE A 78 -1.73 -2.53 -2.27
CA ILE A 78 -0.64 -1.90 -1.50
C ILE A 78 -0.14 -2.86 -0.41
N PHE A 79 -1.04 -3.55 0.30
CA PHE A 79 -0.64 -4.54 1.30
C PHE A 79 0.07 -5.74 0.69
N LYS A 80 -0.40 -6.25 -0.46
CA LYS A 80 0.27 -7.35 -1.19
C LYS A 80 1.69 -6.97 -1.60
N VAL A 81 1.88 -5.77 -2.17
CA VAL A 81 3.21 -5.27 -2.56
C VAL A 81 4.09 -5.07 -1.33
N LEU A 82 3.55 -4.50 -0.25
CA LEU A 82 4.30 -4.32 1.00
C LEU A 82 4.84 -5.65 1.53
N LYS A 83 4.03 -6.71 1.55
CA LYS A 83 4.47 -8.02 2.03
C LYS A 83 5.44 -8.73 1.09
N GLN A 84 5.42 -8.39 -0.20
CA GLN A 84 6.43 -8.87 -1.15
C GLN A 84 7.81 -8.26 -0.89
N VAL A 85 7.89 -7.00 -0.46
CA VAL A 85 9.17 -6.31 -0.17
C VAL A 85 9.60 -6.45 1.29
N HIS A 86 8.66 -6.46 2.23
CA HIS A 86 8.90 -6.52 3.67
C HIS A 86 7.82 -7.38 4.38
N PRO A 87 8.04 -8.70 4.51
CA PRO A 87 7.08 -9.62 5.11
C PRO A 87 6.70 -9.30 6.56
N ASP A 88 7.64 -8.78 7.36
CA ASP A 88 7.44 -8.58 8.81
C ASP A 88 6.94 -7.17 9.18
N ILE A 89 6.91 -6.24 8.22
CA ILE A 89 6.52 -4.84 8.45
C ILE A 89 5.01 -4.66 8.26
N GLY A 90 4.38 -3.87 9.14
CA GLY A 90 2.99 -3.44 9.03
C GLY A 90 2.86 -1.98 8.56
N ILE A 91 1.71 -1.62 7.99
CA ILE A 91 1.37 -0.24 7.62
C ILE A 91 0.19 0.27 8.46
N SER A 92 0.30 1.49 9.00
CA SER A 92 -0.78 2.10 9.77
C SER A 92 -1.96 2.50 8.87
N SER A 93 -3.16 2.62 9.43
CA SER A 93 -4.36 3.03 8.69
C SER A 93 -4.24 4.43 8.05
N LYS A 94 -3.55 5.36 8.73
CA LYS A 94 -3.26 6.70 8.21
C LYS A 94 -2.29 6.64 7.03
N ALA A 95 -1.17 5.92 7.15
CA ALA A 95 -0.21 5.73 6.06
C ALA A 95 -0.85 5.01 4.86
N MET A 96 -1.71 4.04 5.13
CA MET A 96 -2.50 3.34 4.11
C MET A 96 -3.41 4.31 3.33
N SER A 97 -4.03 5.28 4.00
CA SER A 97 -4.85 6.30 3.33
C SER A 97 -3.99 7.22 2.44
N ILE A 98 -2.81 7.64 2.94
CA ILE A 98 -1.88 8.48 2.18
C ILE A 98 -1.42 7.75 0.90
N MET A 99 -1.06 6.48 1.00
CA MET A 99 -0.65 5.66 -0.15
C MET A 99 -1.77 5.51 -1.18
N ASN A 100 -3.02 5.33 -0.74
CA ASN A 100 -4.15 5.27 -1.66
C ASN A 100 -4.35 6.60 -2.41
N SER A 101 -4.25 7.73 -1.72
CA SER A 101 -4.32 9.05 -2.36
C SER A 101 -3.15 9.30 -3.31
N PHE A 102 -1.93 8.88 -2.94
CA PHE A 102 -0.75 8.99 -3.79
C PHE A 102 -0.93 8.24 -5.12
N ILE A 103 -1.46 7.02 -5.11
CA ILE A 103 -1.73 6.26 -6.35
C ILE A 103 -2.74 7.01 -7.23
N ASN A 104 -3.80 7.57 -6.65
CA ASN A 104 -4.79 8.33 -7.42
C ASN A 104 -4.20 9.60 -8.03
N ASP A 105 -3.39 10.36 -7.28
CA ASP A 105 -2.72 11.57 -7.79
C ASP A 105 -1.79 11.25 -8.97
N ILE A 106 -0.97 10.19 -8.86
CA ILE A 106 -0.10 9.77 -9.96
C ILE A 106 -0.91 9.23 -11.15
N PHE A 107 -1.98 8.46 -10.89
CA PHE A 107 -2.85 7.94 -11.94
C PHE A 107 -3.50 9.07 -12.74
N GLU A 108 -4.09 10.06 -12.06
CA GLU A 108 -4.73 11.20 -12.71
C GLU A 108 -3.73 12.04 -13.50
N LYS A 109 -2.53 12.27 -12.95
CA LYS A 109 -1.43 12.96 -13.66
C LYS A 109 -1.03 12.23 -14.94
N LEU A 110 -0.82 10.91 -14.88
CA LEU A 110 -0.44 10.10 -16.04
C LEU A 110 -1.56 10.02 -17.08
N ALA A 111 -2.80 9.79 -16.65
CA ALA A 111 -3.96 9.71 -17.53
C ALA A 111 -4.21 11.05 -18.23
N GLY A 112 -4.07 12.17 -17.50
CA GLY A 112 -4.21 13.52 -18.05
C GLY A 112 -3.19 13.81 -19.14
N GLU A 113 -1.90 13.51 -18.90
CA GLU A 113 -0.86 13.68 -19.92
C GLU A 113 -1.04 12.73 -21.12
N ALA A 114 -1.43 11.47 -20.88
CA ALA A 114 -1.67 10.51 -21.95
C ALA A 114 -2.83 10.92 -22.86
N ALA A 115 -3.90 11.45 -22.26
CA ALA A 115 -5.04 12.00 -23.00
C ALA A 115 -4.63 13.21 -23.85
N LYS A 116 -3.79 14.12 -23.32
CA LYS A 116 -3.26 15.25 -24.11
C LYS A 116 -2.43 14.76 -25.29
N LEU A 117 -1.53 13.79 -25.08
CA LEU A 117 -0.72 13.20 -26.15
C LEU A 117 -1.56 12.53 -27.23
N ALA A 118 -2.60 11.78 -26.87
CA ALA A 118 -3.53 11.18 -27.82
C ALA A 118 -4.24 12.25 -28.66
N ARG A 119 -4.68 13.35 -28.02
CA ARG A 119 -5.32 14.49 -28.70
C ARG A 119 -4.37 15.23 -29.64
N TYR A 120 -3.11 15.43 -29.27
CA TYR A 120 -2.11 16.03 -30.16
C TYR A 120 -1.87 15.19 -31.41
N ASN A 121 -1.85 13.86 -31.24
CA ASN A 121 -1.70 12.92 -32.34
C ASN A 121 -3.00 12.68 -33.12
N LYS A 122 -4.11 13.37 -32.76
CA LYS A 122 -5.46 13.21 -33.35
C LYS A 122 -5.97 11.77 -33.31
N LYS A 123 -5.59 11.00 -32.29
CA LYS A 123 -6.05 9.62 -32.09
C LYS A 123 -7.14 9.58 -31.01
N PRO A 124 -8.26 8.87 -31.23
CA PRO A 124 -9.31 8.72 -30.22
C PRO A 124 -8.94 7.70 -29.13
N THR A 125 -7.94 6.86 -29.38
CA THR A 125 -7.54 5.76 -28.50
C THR A 125 -6.20 6.07 -27.83
N ILE A 126 -6.14 5.94 -26.51
CA ILE A 126 -4.89 5.97 -25.74
C ILE A 126 -4.25 4.58 -25.83
N THR A 127 -3.05 4.48 -26.38
CA THR A 127 -2.29 3.23 -26.47
C THR A 127 -1.19 3.17 -25.41
N SER A 128 -0.54 2.00 -25.28
CA SER A 128 0.63 1.84 -24.40
C SER A 128 1.76 2.83 -24.71
N ARG A 129 1.84 3.33 -25.95
CA ARG A 129 2.83 4.33 -26.38
C ARG A 129 2.57 5.70 -25.74
N GLU A 130 1.31 6.16 -25.70
CA GLU A 130 0.96 7.41 -25.03
C GLU A 130 1.20 7.31 -23.52
N ILE A 131 0.86 6.18 -22.90
CA ILE A 131 1.15 5.94 -21.48
C ILE A 131 2.67 5.97 -21.21
N GLN A 132 3.46 5.24 -22.00
CA GLN A 132 4.92 5.20 -21.85
C GLN A 132 5.56 6.59 -21.99
N THR A 133 5.08 7.39 -22.94
CA THR A 133 5.58 8.76 -23.15
C THR A 133 5.18 9.66 -21.98
N SER A 134 3.94 9.52 -21.48
CA SER A 134 3.45 10.26 -20.32
C SER A 134 4.27 9.98 -19.07
N VAL A 135 4.65 8.71 -18.84
CA VAL A 135 5.52 8.32 -17.72
C VAL A 135 6.86 9.03 -17.78
N ARG A 136 7.45 9.20 -18.97
CA ARG A 136 8.72 9.93 -19.14
C ARG A 136 8.59 11.44 -18.93
N LEU A 137 7.41 12.01 -19.14
CA LEU A 137 7.14 13.42 -18.91
C LEU A 137 6.84 13.73 -17.44
N VAL A 138 6.10 12.85 -16.76
CA VAL A 138 5.63 13.06 -15.38
C VAL A 138 6.69 12.67 -14.34
N LEU A 139 7.44 11.59 -14.57
CA LEU A 139 8.42 11.10 -13.60
C LEU A 139 9.83 11.64 -13.90
N PRO A 140 10.60 12.04 -12.88
CA PRO A 140 11.96 12.53 -13.09
C PRO A 140 12.99 11.39 -13.21
N GLY A 141 14.04 11.65 -13.99
CA GLY A 141 15.32 10.93 -13.94
C GLY A 141 15.22 9.40 -13.99
N GLU A 142 15.79 8.75 -12.98
CA GLU A 142 15.85 7.28 -12.88
C GLU A 142 14.48 6.62 -12.65
N LEU A 143 13.56 7.33 -11.99
CA LEU A 143 12.20 6.81 -11.75
C LEU A 143 11.47 6.55 -13.06
N ALA A 144 11.59 7.45 -14.04
CA ALA A 144 11.02 7.26 -15.37
C ALA A 144 11.61 6.03 -16.07
N LYS A 145 12.93 5.81 -15.97
CA LYS A 145 13.60 4.66 -16.59
C LYS A 145 13.09 3.34 -16.02
N HIS A 146 13.00 3.24 -14.69
CA HIS A 146 12.50 2.04 -14.02
C HIS A 146 11.01 1.82 -14.30
N ALA A 147 10.19 2.86 -14.21
CA ALA A 147 8.75 2.75 -14.48
C ALA A 147 8.46 2.30 -15.92
N VAL A 148 9.21 2.80 -16.90
CA VAL A 148 9.09 2.35 -18.30
C VAL A 148 9.52 0.90 -18.44
N SER A 149 10.64 0.50 -17.83
CA SER A 149 11.11 -0.89 -17.84
C SER A 149 10.08 -1.85 -17.26
N GLU A 150 9.53 -1.55 -16.09
CA GLU A 150 8.49 -2.38 -15.45
C GLU A 150 7.20 -2.42 -16.29
N GLY A 151 6.80 -1.29 -16.87
CA GLY A 151 5.65 -1.21 -17.76
C GLY A 151 5.82 -2.10 -19.00
N THR A 152 6.98 -2.07 -19.65
CA THR A 152 7.26 -2.91 -20.82
C THR A 152 7.25 -4.39 -20.45
N LYS A 153 7.86 -4.79 -19.33
CA LYS A 153 7.82 -6.18 -18.85
C LYS A 153 6.39 -6.67 -18.63
N ALA A 154 5.54 -5.83 -18.02
CA ALA A 154 4.15 -6.18 -17.76
C ALA A 154 3.36 -6.38 -19.06
N VAL A 155 3.54 -5.51 -20.05
CA VAL A 155 2.90 -5.64 -21.37
C VAL A 155 3.35 -6.92 -22.07
N THR A 156 4.66 -7.19 -22.10
CA THR A 156 5.18 -8.42 -22.73
C THR A 156 4.63 -9.67 -22.06
N LYS A 157 4.62 -9.72 -20.72
CA LYS A 157 4.06 -10.86 -19.99
C LYS A 157 2.57 -11.06 -20.29
N PHE A 158 1.80 -9.96 -20.37
CA PHE A 158 0.38 -10.02 -20.68
C PHE A 158 0.13 -10.54 -22.09
N THR A 159 0.92 -10.12 -23.09
CA THR A 159 0.78 -10.60 -24.47
C THR A 159 1.21 -12.05 -24.68
N SER A 160 2.04 -12.59 -23.78
CA SER A 160 2.51 -13.99 -23.82
C SER A 160 1.70 -14.94 -22.92
N SER A 161 0.70 -14.42 -22.19
CA SER A 161 -0.23 -15.20 -21.37
C SER A 161 -1.46 -15.58 -22.17
#